data_AF-K6B9C4-F1
#
_entry.id   AF-K6B9C4-F1
#
_cell.length_a   1.000
_cell.length_b   1.000
_cell.length_c   1.000
_cell.angle_alpha   90.00
_cell.angle_beta   90.00
_cell.angle_gamma   90.00
#
_symmetry.space_group_name_H-M   'P 1'
#
loop_
_entity.id
_entity.type
_entity.pdbx_description
1 polymer ?
#
loop_
_entity_poly.entity_id
_entity_poly.type
_entity_poly.pdbx_seq_one_letter_code
_entity_poly.pdbx_strand_id
1 'polypeptide(L)'
;MKIREIIQTLFPTRTWKLAAIIAGGVLCGLGSYTLYASRAWTYLSDDPATCVNCHIMGPYYATWNHSSHSRNATCNDCHVPHENAVKKWFFKGMDGMRHASVFMMRGEPQVIQAIDESAEVIMNNCIRCHTQLNTEFVNTGRIDHEMAMAGEGKACWDCHREVPHGGTNSLSSTPNALVPYPKSVSPDWLKDMLSK
;
A
#
# COMPACT_ATOMS: atom_id res chain seq x y z
N MET A 1 4.01 -23.27 34.59
CA MET A 1 2.56 -23.18 34.86
C MET A 1 1.82 -24.04 33.84
N LYS A 2 0.96 -24.95 34.30
CA LYS A 2 0.17 -25.80 33.38
C LYS A 2 -0.93 -24.93 32.75
N ILE A 3 -1.21 -25.08 31.46
CA ILE A 3 -2.25 -24.31 30.73
C ILE A 3 -3.59 -24.30 31.47
N ARG A 4 -3.94 -25.41 32.14
CA ARG A 4 -5.14 -25.53 32.98
C ARG A 4 -5.17 -24.56 34.17
N GLU A 5 -4.04 -24.32 34.83
CA GLU A 5 -3.94 -23.39 35.96
C GLU A 5 -4.18 -21.96 35.47
N ILE A 6 -3.62 -21.58 34.32
CA ILE A 6 -3.82 -20.25 33.72
C ILE A 6 -5.29 -20.01 33.38
N ILE A 7 -5.95 -20.99 32.76
CA ILE A 7 -7.37 -20.89 32.41
C ILE A 7 -8.25 -20.80 33.66
N GLN A 8 -7.91 -21.53 34.72
CA GLN A 8 -8.66 -21.49 35.98
C GLN A 8 -8.46 -20.18 36.74
N THR A 9 -7.26 -19.57 36.67
CA THR A 9 -6.98 -18.26 37.26
C THR A 9 -7.63 -17.11 36.50
N LEU A 10 -7.61 -17.14 35.16
CA LEU A 10 -8.19 -16.07 34.31
C LEU A 10 -9.71 -16.19 34.14
N PHE A 11 -10.25 -17.42 34.10
CA PHE A 11 -11.69 -17.68 33.89
C PHE A 11 -12.22 -18.65 34.96
N PRO A 12 -12.37 -18.18 36.21
CA PRO A 12 -12.65 -19.05 37.36
C PRO A 12 -14.03 -19.69 37.33
N THR A 13 -15.03 -19.05 36.71
CA THR A 13 -16.42 -19.53 36.69
C THR A 13 -16.85 -20.00 35.30
N ARG A 14 -17.92 -20.81 35.23
CA ARG A 14 -18.48 -21.31 33.97
C ARG A 14 -18.97 -20.16 33.07
N THR A 15 -19.51 -19.10 33.64
CA THR A 15 -19.96 -17.91 32.90
C THR A 15 -18.78 -17.18 32.25
N TRP A 16 -17.67 -17.00 32.97
CA TRP A 16 -16.45 -16.40 32.41
C TRP A 16 -15.84 -17.25 31.28
N LYS A 17 -15.87 -18.58 31.40
CA LYS A 17 -15.44 -19.48 30.32
C LYS A 17 -16.33 -19.35 29.08
N LEU A 18 -17.65 -19.30 29.26
CA LEU A 18 -18.59 -19.09 28.16
C LEU A 18 -18.42 -17.71 27.51
N ALA A 19 -18.25 -16.66 28.31
CA ALA A 19 -17.99 -15.31 27.82
C ALA A 19 -16.69 -15.25 27.01
N ALA A 20 -15.62 -15.90 27.47
CA ALA A 20 -14.34 -15.97 26.76
C ALA A 20 -14.47 -16.72 25.42
N ILE A 21 -15.23 -17.81 25.37
CA ILE A 21 -15.49 -18.55 24.12
C ILE A 21 -16.29 -17.69 23.14
N ILE A 22 -17.35 -17.01 23.60
CA ILE A 22 -18.17 -16.14 22.75
C ILE A 22 -17.33 -14.97 22.24
N ALA A 23 -16.62 -14.27 23.11
CA ALA A 23 -15.75 -13.16 22.74
C ALA A 23 -14.66 -13.60 21.77
N GLY A 24 -14.02 -14.75 22.01
CA GLY A 24 -13.04 -15.35 21.11
C GLY A 24 -13.65 -15.69 19.75
N GLY A 25 -14.85 -16.27 19.72
CA GLY A 25 -15.57 -16.58 18.49
C GLY A 25 -15.90 -15.32 17.67
N VAL A 26 -16.37 -14.26 18.34
CA VAL A 26 -16.64 -12.96 17.71
C VAL A 26 -15.35 -12.34 17.16
N LEU A 27 -14.27 -12.31 17.93
CA LEU A 27 -12.97 -11.78 17.50
C LEU A 27 -12.41 -12.56 16.31
N CYS A 28 -12.43 -13.89 16.35
CA CYS A 28 -11.98 -14.74 15.24
C CYS A 28 -12.86 -14.56 14.00
N GLY A 29 -14.19 -14.48 14.17
CA GLY A 29 -15.13 -14.26 13.07
C GLY A 29 -14.93 -12.91 12.39
N LEU A 30 -14.88 -11.83 13.17
CA LEU A 30 -14.64 -10.48 12.66
C LEU A 30 -13.24 -10.34 12.06
N GLY A 31 -12.22 -10.93 12.69
CA GLY A 31 -10.86 -10.91 12.17
C GLY A 31 -10.74 -11.62 10.83
N SER A 32 -11.31 -12.83 10.72
CA SER A 32 -11.31 -13.59 9.47
C SER A 32 -12.09 -12.88 8.37
N TYR A 33 -13.26 -12.31 8.70
CA TYR A 33 -14.04 -11.52 7.77
C TYR A 33 -13.29 -10.26 7.31
N THR A 34 -12.57 -9.58 8.22
CA THR A 34 -11.79 -8.39 7.89
C THR A 34 -10.66 -8.73 6.92
N LEU A 35 -9.92 -9.82 7.16
CA LEU A 35 -8.89 -10.32 6.24
C LEU A 35 -9.47 -10.69 4.87
N TYR A 36 -10.65 -11.31 4.86
CA TYR A 36 -11.42 -11.62 3.64
C TYR A 36 -11.82 -10.37 2.87
N ALA A 37 -12.49 -9.44 3.54
CA ALA A 37 -13.04 -8.23 2.95
C ALA A 37 -11.94 -7.28 2.44
N SER A 38 -10.83 -7.17 3.17
CA SER A 38 -9.67 -6.36 2.77
C SER A 38 -8.78 -7.01 1.71
N ARG A 39 -9.00 -8.30 1.40
CA ARG A 39 -8.18 -9.08 0.47
C ARG A 39 -6.71 -9.10 0.88
N ALA A 40 -6.43 -9.19 2.18
CA ALA A 40 -5.10 -9.03 2.76
C ALA A 40 -4.03 -9.91 2.09
N TRP A 41 -4.38 -11.13 1.65
CA TRP A 41 -3.44 -12.04 0.97
C TRP A 41 -2.92 -11.50 -0.37
N THR A 42 -3.68 -10.66 -1.08
CA THR A 42 -3.26 -10.10 -2.37
C THR A 42 -2.06 -9.17 -2.22
N TYR A 43 -1.89 -8.54 -1.06
CA TYR A 43 -0.74 -7.71 -0.73
C TYR A 43 0.58 -8.48 -0.62
N LEU A 44 0.57 -9.81 -0.67
CA LEU A 44 1.80 -10.60 -0.79
C LEU A 44 2.35 -10.62 -2.22
N SER A 45 1.56 -10.15 -3.19
CA SER A 45 1.94 -10.03 -4.61
C SER A 45 2.47 -8.62 -4.93
N ASP A 46 3.15 -8.53 -6.08
CA ASP A 46 3.53 -7.27 -6.73
C ASP A 46 2.54 -6.87 -7.85
N ASP A 47 1.40 -7.58 -7.99
CA ASP A 47 0.34 -7.25 -8.95
C ASP A 47 -0.21 -5.83 -8.71
N PRO A 48 -0.09 -4.90 -9.68
CA PRO A 48 -0.61 -3.54 -9.59
C PRO A 48 -2.11 -3.44 -9.28
N ALA A 49 -2.92 -4.45 -9.64
CA ALA A 49 -4.35 -4.50 -9.30
C ALA A 49 -4.59 -4.56 -7.78
N THR A 50 -3.60 -5.02 -7.01
CA THR A 50 -3.64 -5.05 -5.55
C THR A 50 -3.65 -3.64 -4.95
N CYS A 51 -2.94 -2.69 -5.59
CA CYS A 51 -2.87 -1.31 -5.10
C CYS A 51 -4.22 -0.60 -5.17
N VAL A 52 -5.11 -1.04 -6.07
CA VAL A 52 -6.47 -0.50 -6.25
C VAL A 52 -7.54 -1.31 -5.53
N ASN A 53 -7.15 -2.15 -4.57
CA ASN A 53 -8.09 -2.66 -3.57
C ASN A 53 -8.78 -1.51 -2.82
N CYS A 54 -8.12 -0.36 -2.70
CA CYS A 54 -8.69 0.89 -2.21
C CYS A 54 -8.93 1.86 -3.38
N HIS A 55 -10.14 2.42 -3.47
CA HIS A 55 -10.55 3.33 -4.54
C HIS A 55 -9.70 4.61 -4.61
N ILE A 56 -9.16 5.07 -3.47
CA ILE A 56 -8.29 6.25 -3.35
C ILE A 56 -7.02 6.16 -4.21
N MET A 57 -6.58 4.93 -4.51
CA MET A 57 -5.42 4.68 -5.38
C MET A 57 -5.78 4.67 -6.88
N GLY A 58 -7.06 4.81 -7.22
CA GLY A 58 -7.55 4.79 -8.59
C GLY A 58 -6.83 5.78 -9.53
N PRO A 59 -6.69 7.07 -9.16
CA PRO A 59 -5.97 8.03 -10.01
C PRO A 59 -4.50 7.71 -10.21
N TYR A 60 -3.82 7.21 -9.18
CA TYR A 60 -2.42 6.81 -9.26
C TYR A 60 -2.23 5.60 -10.17
N TYR A 61 -3.11 4.61 -10.07
CA TYR A 61 -3.11 3.46 -10.98
C TYR A 61 -3.41 3.90 -12.41
N ALA A 62 -4.43 4.73 -12.62
CA ALA A 62 -4.82 5.18 -13.96
C ALA A 62 -3.68 5.91 -14.67
N THR A 63 -3.02 6.84 -13.97
CA THR A 63 -1.87 7.59 -14.50
C THR A 63 -0.65 6.70 -14.73
N TRP A 64 -0.30 5.82 -13.77
CA TRP A 64 0.77 4.83 -13.94
C TRP A 64 0.51 3.93 -15.15
N ASN A 65 -0.71 3.40 -15.29
CA ASN A 65 -1.10 2.52 -16.39
C ASN A 65 -0.94 3.19 -17.76
N HIS A 66 -1.15 4.51 -17.84
CA HIS A 66 -0.94 5.31 -19.05
C HIS A 66 0.48 5.85 -19.21
N SER A 67 1.41 5.54 -18.29
CA SER A 67 2.81 5.94 -18.37
C SER A 67 3.67 4.93 -19.13
N SER A 68 4.92 5.29 -19.43
CA SER A 68 5.90 4.34 -19.97
C SER A 68 6.27 3.23 -18.97
N HIS A 69 6.12 3.48 -17.67
CA HIS A 69 6.56 2.55 -16.62
C HIS A 69 5.64 1.35 -16.48
N SER A 70 4.33 1.46 -16.79
CA SER A 70 3.42 0.32 -16.73
C SER A 70 3.80 -0.84 -17.66
N ARG A 71 4.62 -0.57 -18.69
CA ARG A 71 5.09 -1.58 -19.64
C ARG A 71 6.13 -2.52 -19.04
N ASN A 72 6.89 -2.06 -18.05
CA ASN A 72 8.10 -2.73 -17.58
C ASN A 72 8.26 -2.75 -16.04
N ALA A 73 7.42 -2.03 -15.30
CA ALA A 73 7.53 -1.87 -13.85
C ALA A 73 6.14 -1.85 -13.20
N THR A 74 6.04 -2.52 -12.06
CA THR A 74 4.89 -2.52 -11.15
C THR A 74 4.97 -1.37 -10.15
N CYS A 75 3.90 -1.14 -9.37
CA CYS A 75 3.90 -0.12 -8.32
C CYS A 75 5.05 -0.35 -7.30
N ASN A 76 5.28 -1.61 -6.89
CA ASN A 76 6.30 -1.94 -5.89
C ASN A 76 7.73 -1.80 -6.44
N ASP A 77 7.91 -1.78 -7.77
CA ASP A 77 9.24 -1.55 -8.36
C ASP A 77 9.77 -0.15 -8.09
N CYS A 78 8.86 0.82 -7.85
CA CYS A 78 9.16 2.19 -7.47
C CYS A 78 8.92 2.45 -5.97
N HIS A 79 7.82 1.96 -5.39
CA HIS A 79 7.38 2.35 -4.04
C HIS A 79 7.87 1.45 -2.90
N VAL A 80 8.59 0.36 -3.19
CA VAL A 80 9.09 -0.57 -2.18
C VAL A 80 10.59 -0.76 -2.38
N PRO A 81 11.40 -0.90 -1.32
CA PRO A 81 12.83 -1.13 -1.45
C PRO A 81 13.17 -2.54 -1.97
N HIS A 82 14.30 -2.68 -2.66
CA HIS A 82 14.75 -3.96 -3.26
C HIS A 82 16.18 -4.36 -2.88
N GLU A 83 16.77 -3.79 -1.83
CA GLU A 83 18.13 -4.18 -1.43
C GLU A 83 18.17 -5.60 -0.86
N ASN A 84 17.10 -6.01 -0.14
CA ASN A 84 16.88 -7.38 0.30
C ASN A 84 15.43 -7.62 0.73
N ALA A 85 15.08 -8.91 0.89
CA ALA A 85 13.73 -9.33 1.25
C ALA A 85 13.27 -8.80 2.63
N VAL A 86 14.18 -8.69 3.60
CA VAL A 86 13.83 -8.22 4.95
C VAL A 86 13.39 -6.75 4.91
N LYS A 87 14.17 -5.89 4.25
CA LYS A 87 13.82 -4.48 4.04
C LYS A 87 12.52 -4.33 3.25
N LYS A 88 12.36 -5.09 2.15
CA LYS A 88 11.12 -5.12 1.35
C LYS A 88 9.89 -5.36 2.22
N TRP A 89 9.87 -6.45 2.98
CA TRP A 89 8.70 -6.82 3.78
C TRP A 89 8.47 -5.93 4.99
N PHE A 90 9.55 -5.48 5.64
CA PHE A 90 9.45 -4.55 6.76
C PHE A 90 8.86 -3.20 6.31
N PHE A 91 9.39 -2.62 5.24
CA PHE A 91 8.89 -1.36 4.68
C PHE A 91 7.44 -1.50 4.23
N LYS A 92 7.12 -2.55 3.47
CA LYS A 92 5.75 -2.83 3.01
C LYS A 92 4.75 -3.01 4.15
N GLY A 93 5.17 -3.64 5.25
CA GLY A 93 4.36 -3.77 6.46
C GLY A 93 4.12 -2.44 7.16
N MET A 94 5.17 -1.64 7.36
CA MET A 94 5.08 -0.31 7.96
C MET A 94 4.18 0.63 7.15
N ASP A 95 4.42 0.69 5.85
CA ASP A 95 3.66 1.54 4.91
C ASP A 95 2.20 1.09 4.81
N GLY A 96 1.95 -0.23 4.72
CA GLY A 96 0.60 -0.80 4.74
C GLY A 96 -0.16 -0.46 6.02
N MET A 97 0.49 -0.53 7.20
CA MET A 97 -0.12 -0.14 8.47
C MET A 97 -0.44 1.36 8.54
N ARG A 98 0.44 2.20 8.00
CA ARG A 98 0.22 3.65 7.91
C ARG A 98 -0.96 3.99 7.00
N HIS A 99 -1.02 3.39 5.81
CA HIS A 99 -2.16 3.57 4.91
C HIS A 99 -3.47 3.13 5.57
N ALA A 100 -3.48 1.96 6.20
CA ALA A 100 -4.66 1.47 6.91
C ALA A 100 -5.11 2.43 8.03
N SER A 101 -4.18 2.99 8.81
CA SER A 101 -4.52 3.91 9.90
C SER A 101 -5.06 5.25 9.39
N VAL A 102 -4.42 5.83 8.38
CA VAL A 102 -4.87 7.11 7.78
C VAL A 102 -6.26 6.96 7.17
N PHE A 103 -6.50 5.91 6.38
CA PHE A 103 -7.81 5.70 5.74
C PHE A 103 -8.90 5.35 6.75
N MET A 104 -8.58 4.60 7.80
CA MET A 104 -9.51 4.33 8.88
C MET A 104 -9.93 5.61 9.61
N MET A 105 -9.00 6.55 9.79
CA MET A 105 -9.25 7.83 10.46
C MET A 105 -9.79 8.92 9.53
N ARG A 106 -9.96 8.64 8.24
CA ARG A 106 -10.31 9.62 7.20
C ARG A 106 -9.36 10.83 7.16
N GLY A 107 -8.07 10.54 7.33
CA GLY A 107 -7.01 11.55 7.37
C GLY A 107 -6.39 11.87 6.01
N GLU A 108 -6.95 11.36 4.92
CA GLU A 108 -6.40 11.55 3.58
C GLU A 108 -6.48 13.01 3.08
N PRO A 109 -5.37 13.60 2.60
CA PRO A 109 -5.41 14.88 1.91
C PRO A 109 -5.93 14.72 0.47
N GLN A 110 -6.48 15.80 -0.10
CA GLN A 110 -6.89 15.80 -1.51
C GLN A 110 -5.71 15.64 -2.48
N VAL A 111 -4.51 16.03 -2.05
CA VAL A 111 -3.25 15.84 -2.76
C VAL A 111 -2.35 14.97 -1.90
N ILE A 112 -2.14 13.72 -2.32
CA ILE A 112 -1.24 12.81 -1.61
C ILE A 112 0.17 13.02 -2.15
N GLN A 113 1.11 13.26 -1.24
CA GLN A 113 2.54 13.40 -1.53
C GLN A 113 3.32 12.32 -0.80
N ALA A 114 4.43 11.89 -1.41
CA ALA A 114 5.35 10.98 -0.75
C ALA A 114 5.95 11.68 0.49
N ILE A 115 5.97 10.95 1.60
CA ILE A 115 6.78 11.33 2.76
C ILE A 115 8.25 11.07 2.45
N ASP A 116 9.16 11.68 3.22
CA ASP A 116 10.61 11.61 2.97
C ASP A 116 11.12 10.16 2.85
N GLU A 117 10.63 9.25 3.69
CA GLU A 117 11.03 7.84 3.67
C GLU A 117 10.58 7.13 2.38
N SER A 118 9.38 7.44 1.88
CA SER A 118 8.89 6.91 0.61
C SER A 118 9.62 7.56 -0.57
N ALA A 119 9.91 8.85 -0.49
CA ALA A 119 10.62 9.60 -1.52
C ALA A 119 12.04 9.07 -1.71
N GLU A 120 12.75 8.75 -0.63
CA GLU A 120 14.06 8.11 -0.67
C GLU A 120 14.02 6.77 -1.40
N VAL A 121 13.07 5.90 -1.06
CA VAL A 121 12.87 4.60 -1.74
C VAL A 121 12.59 4.79 -3.23
N ILE A 122 11.72 5.74 -3.59
CA ILE A 122 11.38 6.03 -4.99
C ILE A 122 12.63 6.49 -5.75
N MET A 123 13.40 7.42 -5.20
CA MET A 123 14.64 7.93 -5.82
C MET A 123 15.67 6.82 -6.02
N ASN A 124 15.89 6.00 -4.99
CA ASN A 124 16.81 4.87 -5.04
C ASN A 124 16.40 3.87 -6.14
N ASN A 125 15.11 3.66 -6.32
CA ASN A 125 14.58 2.79 -7.36
C ASN A 125 14.70 3.40 -8.77
N CYS A 126 14.55 4.73 -8.91
CA CYS A 126 14.90 5.44 -10.16
C CYS A 126 16.36 5.17 -10.52
N ILE A 127 17.28 5.40 -9.58
CA ILE A 127 18.72 5.22 -9.79
C ILE A 127 19.04 3.75 -10.09
N ARG A 128 18.46 2.79 -9.37
CA ARG A 128 18.68 1.36 -9.57
C ARG A 128 18.39 0.94 -11.01
N CYS A 129 17.23 1.32 -11.55
CA CYS A 129 16.87 0.94 -12.92
C CYS A 129 17.60 1.78 -13.98
N HIS A 130 17.88 3.05 -13.69
CA HIS A 130 18.55 3.96 -14.62
C HIS A 130 20.05 4.13 -14.35
N THR A 131 20.70 3.18 -13.67
CA THR A 131 22.12 3.29 -13.29
C THR A 131 22.99 3.53 -14.51
N GLN A 132 22.84 2.71 -15.55
CA GLN A 132 23.61 2.84 -16.78
C GLN A 132 23.43 4.22 -17.44
N LEU A 133 22.17 4.69 -17.53
CA LEU A 133 21.85 6.02 -18.04
C LEU A 133 22.63 7.10 -17.29
N ASN A 134 22.55 7.06 -15.96
CA ASN A 134 23.11 8.06 -15.06
C ASN A 134 24.65 8.02 -14.99
N THR A 135 25.27 6.84 -15.13
CA THR A 135 26.72 6.66 -14.95
C THR A 135 27.53 6.59 -16.24
N GLU A 136 26.93 6.19 -17.37
CA GLU A 136 27.67 5.97 -18.62
C GLU A 136 27.35 6.99 -19.71
N PHE A 137 26.11 7.49 -19.75
CA PHE A 137 25.65 8.33 -20.86
C PHE A 137 25.59 9.81 -20.51
N VAL A 138 24.82 10.17 -19.48
CA VAL A 138 24.60 11.58 -19.13
C VAL A 138 25.59 12.10 -18.09
N ASN A 139 26.25 11.20 -17.34
CA ASN A 139 27.20 11.54 -16.26
C ASN A 139 26.65 12.59 -15.27
N THR A 140 25.33 12.68 -15.09
CA THR A 140 24.66 13.67 -14.24
C THR A 140 24.87 13.44 -12.74
N GLY A 141 25.69 12.45 -12.39
CA GLY A 141 26.15 12.27 -11.02
C GLY A 141 25.11 11.60 -10.13
N ARG A 142 25.65 10.91 -9.13
CA ARG A 142 25.01 9.99 -8.20
C ARG A 142 24.22 10.75 -7.12
N ILE A 143 23.46 11.77 -7.50
CA ILE A 143 22.64 12.51 -6.54
C ILE A 143 21.54 11.56 -6.09
N ASP A 144 21.69 11.05 -4.87
CA ASP A 144 20.62 10.33 -4.18
C ASP A 144 19.65 11.32 -3.52
N HIS A 145 18.64 10.78 -2.84
CA HIS A 145 17.62 11.61 -2.22
C HIS A 145 18.17 12.48 -1.09
N GLU A 146 19.11 11.96 -0.28
CA GLU A 146 19.69 12.70 0.83
C GLU A 146 20.52 13.89 0.33
N MET A 147 21.32 13.68 -0.71
CA MET A 147 22.08 14.73 -1.39
C MET A 147 21.15 15.80 -2.00
N ALA A 148 20.04 15.39 -2.62
CA ALA A 148 19.05 16.33 -3.15
C ALA A 148 18.44 17.21 -2.04
N MET A 149 18.11 16.61 -0.88
CA MET A 149 17.59 17.34 0.29
C MET A 149 18.64 18.26 0.92
N ALA A 150 19.92 17.90 0.84
CA ALA A 150 21.04 18.75 1.26
C ALA A 150 21.34 19.92 0.30
N GLY A 151 20.62 20.02 -0.84
CA GLY A 151 20.81 21.07 -1.83
C GLY A 151 22.00 20.85 -2.76
N GLU A 152 22.57 19.64 -2.77
CA GLU A 152 23.71 19.26 -3.61
C GLU A 152 23.28 18.91 -5.05
N GLY A 153 21.97 18.83 -5.30
CA GLY A 153 21.42 18.53 -6.61
C GLY A 153 19.89 18.62 -6.68
N LYS A 154 19.31 17.95 -7.67
CA LYS A 154 17.86 17.86 -7.90
C LYS A 154 17.42 16.40 -7.86
N ALA A 155 16.23 16.13 -7.35
CA ALA A 155 15.63 14.81 -7.44
C ALA A 155 15.24 14.49 -8.90
N CYS A 156 15.15 13.20 -9.25
CA CYS A 156 14.82 12.80 -10.62
C CYS A 156 13.51 13.46 -11.11
N TRP A 157 12.49 13.50 -10.25
CA TRP A 157 11.17 14.06 -10.56
C TRP A 157 11.12 15.59 -10.55
N ASP A 158 12.16 16.31 -10.10
CA ASP A 158 12.22 17.77 -10.24
C ASP A 158 12.28 18.19 -11.72
N CYS A 159 12.90 17.34 -12.55
CA CYS A 159 12.91 17.46 -14.01
C CYS A 159 11.89 16.51 -14.66
N HIS A 160 11.81 15.25 -14.23
CA HIS A 160 10.88 14.24 -14.75
C HIS A 160 9.51 14.29 -14.07
N ARG A 161 8.88 15.48 -14.08
CA ARG A 161 7.69 15.82 -13.28
C ARG A 161 6.43 14.99 -13.58
N GLU A 162 6.39 14.34 -14.73
CA GLU A 162 5.23 13.54 -15.16
C GLU A 162 5.38 12.04 -14.87
N VAL A 163 6.52 11.61 -14.34
CA VAL A 163 6.81 10.19 -14.09
C VAL A 163 6.29 9.75 -12.71
N PRO A 164 5.61 8.59 -12.60
CA PRO A 164 4.72 7.99 -13.59
C PRO A 164 3.29 8.56 -13.49
N HIS A 165 3.04 9.54 -12.61
CA HIS A 165 1.70 10.00 -12.25
C HIS A 165 1.23 11.29 -12.95
N GLY A 166 1.84 11.67 -14.07
CA GLY A 166 1.35 12.76 -14.92
C GLY A 166 1.31 14.14 -14.26
N GLY A 167 2.13 14.37 -13.23
CA GLY A 167 2.28 15.66 -12.56
C GLY A 167 1.08 16.14 -11.74
N THR A 168 0.02 15.33 -11.60
CA THR A 168 -1.21 15.70 -10.88
C THR A 168 -1.59 14.65 -9.84
N ASN A 169 -1.06 14.81 -8.63
CA ASN A 169 -1.27 13.89 -7.51
C ASN A 169 -2.59 14.17 -6.74
N SER A 170 -3.70 14.42 -7.45
CA SER A 170 -5.00 14.70 -6.83
C SER A 170 -5.91 13.48 -6.88
N LEU A 171 -6.70 13.26 -5.81
CA LEU A 171 -7.76 12.25 -5.78
C LEU A 171 -8.84 12.47 -6.86
N SER A 172 -8.93 13.69 -7.39
CA SER A 172 -9.88 14.10 -8.43
C SER A 172 -9.27 14.22 -9.83
N SER A 173 -8.01 13.83 -10.06
CA SER A 173 -7.35 14.04 -11.36
C SER A 173 -7.90 13.16 -12.48
N THR A 174 -8.49 12.00 -12.16
CA THR A 174 -9.01 11.04 -13.15
C THR A 174 -10.41 10.51 -12.80
N PRO A 175 -11.45 11.37 -12.78
CA PRO A 175 -12.77 11.01 -12.24
C PRO A 175 -13.47 9.87 -13.00
N ASN A 176 -13.15 9.68 -14.29
CA ASN A 176 -13.77 8.67 -15.15
C ASN A 176 -12.78 7.57 -15.59
N ALA A 177 -11.66 7.41 -14.88
CA ALA A 177 -10.69 6.39 -15.24
C ALA A 177 -11.26 4.98 -15.00
N LEU A 178 -11.07 4.10 -15.98
CA LEU A 178 -11.37 2.68 -15.86
C LEU A 178 -10.23 2.00 -15.11
N VAL A 179 -10.47 1.69 -13.84
CA VAL A 179 -9.53 1.02 -12.94
C VAL A 179 -10.07 -0.38 -12.64
N PRO A 180 -9.22 -1.43 -12.61
CA PRO A 180 -9.66 -2.81 -12.36
C PRO A 180 -9.96 -3.01 -10.87
N TYR A 181 -11.03 -2.39 -10.39
CA TYR A 181 -11.45 -2.52 -9.00
C TYR A 181 -11.85 -3.97 -8.68
N PRO A 182 -11.57 -4.42 -7.45
CA PRO A 182 -12.03 -5.72 -6.99
C PRO A 182 -13.55 -5.85 -7.07
N LYS A 183 -14.04 -7.05 -7.43
CA LYS A 183 -15.47 -7.38 -7.29
C LYS A 183 -15.96 -7.16 -5.86
N SER A 184 -17.20 -6.70 -5.73
CA SER A 184 -17.86 -6.55 -4.43
C SER A 184 -17.83 -7.87 -3.65
N VAL A 185 -17.49 -7.77 -2.36
CA VAL A 185 -17.49 -8.89 -1.42
C VAL A 185 -18.90 -9.25 -0.94
N SER A 186 -19.90 -8.42 -1.26
CA SER A 186 -21.29 -8.68 -0.91
C SER A 186 -21.82 -9.89 -1.69
N PRO A 187 -22.45 -10.86 -1.02
CA PRO A 187 -23.10 -11.98 -1.69
C PRO A 187 -24.22 -11.52 -2.63
N ASP A 188 -24.48 -12.27 -3.70
CA ASP A 188 -25.47 -11.87 -4.70
C ASP A 188 -26.90 -11.85 -4.13
N TRP A 189 -27.24 -12.77 -3.23
CA TRP A 189 -28.54 -12.76 -2.55
C TRP A 189 -28.82 -11.45 -1.78
N LEU A 190 -27.78 -10.80 -1.24
CA LEU A 190 -27.93 -9.53 -0.52
C LEU A 190 -28.12 -8.37 -1.51
N LYS A 191 -27.41 -8.40 -2.64
CA LYS A 191 -27.58 -7.41 -3.71
C LYS A 191 -28.99 -7.49 -4.30
N ASP A 192 -29.50 -8.70 -4.52
CA ASP A 192 -30.85 -8.95 -5.06
C ASP A 192 -31.97 -8.53 -4.09
N MET A 193 -31.70 -8.55 -2.78
CA MET A 193 -32.63 -8.02 -1.79
C MET A 193 -32.64 -6.49 -1.75
N LEU A 194 -31.49 -5.84 -1.94
CA LEU A 194 -31.34 -4.38 -1.88
C LEU A 194 -31.72 -3.67 -3.18
N SER A 195 -31.81 -4.40 -4.30
CA SER A 195 -32.17 -3.86 -5.62
C SER A 195 -33.68 -3.83 -5.90
N LYS A 196 -34.50 -4.32 -4.97
CA LYS A 196 -35.96 -4.24 -4.99
C LYS A 196 -36.45 -3.03 -4.21
#